data_AF-A0A939YV09-F1
#
_entry.id   AF-A0A939YV09-F1
#
_cell.length_a   1.000
_cell.length_b   1.000
_cell.length_c   1.000
_cell.angle_alpha   90.00
_cell.angle_beta   90.00
_cell.angle_gamma   90.00
#
_symmetry.space_group_name_H-M   'P 1'
#
loop_
_entity.id
_entity.type
_entity.pdbx_description
1 polymer ?
#
loop_
_entity_poly.entity_id
_entity_poly.type
_entity_poly.pdbx_seq_one_letter_code
_entity_poly.pdbx_strand_id
1 'polypeptide(L)'
;MTEVQLIPLAESDREQFIKDNQEAFRYGALEEFGIRDDHFEEPGEIISHETIEQSIDNGSAYRIMHDGKPVGGAVIKTEYDHGELELLFVSPAVHSKGIGYATWCAIEEMHPEVTVWETVTPYFEKRNIHFYVNRCGFHIVGFFNDHNPDPNDSDGEGAEMFLFEKILPSTPESIGEQIKRITYYEDIMHKAENGSEELLRELAVYYGSAAWKRDFAADEAGLLPADLRRGVLSEDGIYNLLEKFDML
;
A
#
# COMPACT_ATOMS: atom_id res chain seq x y z
N MET A 1 26.10 -6.14 -6.32
CA MET A 1 24.78 -5.63 -5.92
C MET A 1 24.42 -6.37 -4.63
N THR A 2 23.83 -5.72 -3.63
CA THR A 2 23.37 -6.45 -2.44
C THR A 2 22.23 -7.36 -2.87
N GLU A 3 22.37 -8.66 -2.65
CA GLU A 3 21.36 -9.66 -3.04
C GLU A 3 20.56 -10.05 -1.80
N VAL A 4 19.24 -10.06 -1.96
CA VAL A 4 18.27 -10.48 -0.94
C VAL A 4 17.28 -11.45 -1.56
N GLN A 5 16.69 -12.30 -0.74
CA GLN A 5 15.57 -13.14 -1.13
C GLN A 5 14.39 -12.87 -0.21
N LEU A 6 13.20 -12.80 -0.78
CA LEU A 6 11.95 -12.70 -0.04
C LEU A 6 11.34 -14.10 0.07
N ILE A 7 11.20 -14.59 1.29
CA ILE A 7 10.58 -15.89 1.57
C ILE A 7 9.27 -15.64 2.31
N PRO A 8 8.13 -16.22 1.89
CA PRO A 8 6.89 -16.10 2.63
C PRO A 8 7.07 -16.45 4.11
N LEU A 9 6.49 -15.64 4.99
CA LEU A 9 6.58 -15.84 6.43
C LEU A 9 5.96 -17.19 6.80
N ALA A 10 6.75 -18.05 7.45
CA ALA A 10 6.25 -19.30 7.98
C ALA A 10 5.48 -19.05 9.29
N GLU A 11 4.37 -19.75 9.50
CA GLU A 11 3.56 -19.62 10.71
C GLU A 11 4.39 -19.85 11.99
N SER A 12 5.33 -20.79 11.96
CA SER A 12 6.23 -21.07 13.09
C SER A 12 7.22 -19.93 13.41
N ASP A 13 7.39 -18.98 12.49
CA ASP A 13 8.31 -17.82 12.61
C ASP A 13 7.56 -16.51 12.87
N ARG A 14 6.21 -16.53 12.89
CA ARG A 14 5.35 -15.35 13.10
C ARG A 14 5.70 -14.58 14.37
N GLU A 15 5.83 -15.26 15.49
CA GLU A 15 6.15 -14.63 16.78
C GLU A 15 7.57 -14.02 16.81
N GLN A 16 8.53 -14.63 16.12
CA GLN A 16 9.87 -14.05 16.02
C GLN A 16 9.89 -12.85 15.07
N PHE A 17 9.08 -12.87 14.01
CA PHE A 17 8.93 -11.74 13.10
C PHE A 17 8.43 -10.50 13.82
N ILE A 18 7.41 -10.64 14.68
CA ILE A 18 6.85 -9.54 15.47
C ILE A 18 7.92 -8.94 16.39
N LYS A 19 8.67 -9.78 17.11
CA LYS A 19 9.77 -9.34 17.98
C LYS A 19 10.88 -8.62 17.22
N ASP A 20 11.28 -9.15 16.06
CA ASP A 20 12.32 -8.53 15.24
C ASP A 20 11.88 -7.18 14.67
N ASN A 21 10.58 -7.04 14.34
CA ASN A 21 9.97 -5.79 13.91
C ASN A 21 10.01 -4.75 15.04
N GLN A 22 9.50 -5.13 16.21
CA GLN A 22 9.53 -4.32 17.43
C GLN A 22 10.93 -3.82 17.79
N GLU A 23 11.94 -4.72 17.76
CA GLU A 23 13.34 -4.35 17.99
C GLU A 23 13.82 -3.29 16.98
N ALA A 24 13.53 -3.49 15.70
CA ALA A 24 13.97 -2.57 14.64
C ALA A 24 13.30 -1.20 14.74
N PHE A 25 12.01 -1.14 15.04
CA PHE A 25 11.27 0.12 15.24
C PHE A 25 11.75 0.87 16.48
N ARG A 26 11.89 0.17 17.62
CA ARG A 26 12.45 0.76 18.85
C ARG A 26 13.84 1.34 18.64
N TYR A 27 14.72 0.60 17.97
CA TYR A 27 16.08 1.07 17.69
C TYR A 27 16.07 2.33 16.81
N GLY A 28 15.20 2.37 15.78
CA GLY A 28 15.03 3.53 14.91
C GLY A 28 14.52 4.77 15.64
N ALA A 29 13.53 4.58 16.52
CA ALA A 29 12.86 5.64 17.26
C ALA A 29 13.70 6.19 18.43
N LEU A 30 14.44 5.34 19.16
CA LEU A 30 15.05 5.72 20.44
C LEU A 30 16.57 5.85 20.41
N GLU A 31 17.26 5.11 19.54
CA GLU A 31 18.72 4.93 19.63
C GLU A 31 19.47 5.55 18.47
N GLU A 32 19.11 5.20 17.23
CA GLU A 32 19.99 5.39 16.07
C GLU A 32 20.40 6.84 15.83
N PHE A 33 19.52 7.78 16.19
CA PHE A 33 19.77 9.22 16.08
C PHE A 33 19.26 10.00 17.30
N GLY A 34 19.20 9.35 18.47
CA GLY A 34 18.50 9.84 19.66
C GLY A 34 16.98 9.66 19.56
N ILE A 35 16.25 10.08 20.60
CA ILE A 35 14.79 9.97 20.67
C ILE A 35 14.16 10.84 19.58
N ARG A 36 13.54 10.17 18.61
CA ARG A 36 12.74 10.74 17.53
C ARG A 36 11.26 10.53 17.75
N ASP A 37 10.94 9.43 18.42
CA ASP A 37 9.59 9.10 18.85
C ASP A 37 9.65 8.39 20.21
N ASP A 38 8.87 8.86 21.16
CA ASP A 38 8.62 8.24 22.46
C ASP A 38 7.14 7.92 22.68
N HIS A 39 6.33 7.95 21.62
CA HIS A 39 5.00 7.38 21.63
C HIS A 39 5.13 5.86 21.58
N PHE A 40 4.50 5.23 22.56
CA PHE A 40 4.50 3.78 22.72
C PHE A 40 3.06 3.31 22.60
N GLU A 41 2.75 2.49 21.58
CA GLU A 41 1.44 1.84 21.46
C GLU A 41 1.22 0.82 22.60
N GLU A 42 2.31 0.20 23.07
CA GLU A 42 2.30 -0.72 24.22
C GLU A 42 3.53 -0.49 25.12
N PRO A 43 3.54 -0.95 26.40
CA PRO A 43 4.61 -0.64 27.35
C PRO A 43 6.03 -0.97 26.84
N GLY A 44 6.71 0.06 26.32
CA GLY A 44 8.08 -0.02 25.81
C GLY A 44 8.21 -0.32 24.32
N GLU A 45 7.11 -0.46 23.58
CA GLU A 45 7.08 -0.80 22.15
C GLU A 45 6.47 0.34 21.32
N ILE A 46 7.18 0.76 20.26
CA ILE A 46 6.73 1.85 19.36
C ILE A 46 5.50 1.41 18.56
N ILE A 47 5.47 0.14 18.14
CA ILE A 47 4.36 -0.49 17.43
C ILE A 47 3.89 -1.70 18.25
N SER A 48 2.57 -1.82 18.43
CA SER A 48 1.99 -2.89 19.26
C SER A 48 2.13 -4.25 18.59
N HIS A 49 2.07 -5.31 19.42
CA HIS A 49 2.00 -6.68 18.91
C HIS A 49 0.76 -6.88 18.02
N GLU A 50 -0.40 -6.37 18.46
CA GLU A 50 -1.66 -6.47 17.74
C GLU A 50 -1.62 -5.78 16.37
N THR A 51 -1.04 -4.57 16.29
CA THR A 51 -0.87 -3.83 15.02
C THR A 51 -0.09 -4.67 14.01
N ILE A 52 1.04 -5.28 14.43
CA ILE A 52 1.85 -6.12 13.54
C ILE A 52 1.10 -7.39 13.14
N GLU A 53 0.38 -8.03 14.07
CA GLU A 53 -0.44 -9.21 13.76
C GLU A 53 -1.52 -8.90 12.73
N GLN A 54 -2.24 -7.79 12.88
CA GLN A 54 -3.25 -7.36 11.93
C GLN A 54 -2.66 -7.09 10.54
N SER A 55 -1.48 -6.48 10.46
CA SER A 55 -0.76 -6.34 9.20
C SER A 55 -0.44 -7.69 8.56
N ILE A 56 0.08 -8.65 9.33
CA ILE A 56 0.39 -9.99 8.83
C ILE A 56 -0.88 -10.71 8.34
N ASP A 57 -1.98 -10.64 9.10
CA ASP A 57 -3.22 -11.36 8.80
C ASP A 57 -3.97 -10.79 7.59
N ASN A 58 -3.87 -9.47 7.37
CA ASN A 58 -4.53 -8.79 6.26
C ASN A 58 -3.62 -8.62 5.03
N GLY A 59 -2.37 -9.05 5.10
CA GLY A 59 -1.37 -8.85 4.06
C GLY A 59 -0.57 -10.11 3.70
N SER A 60 0.41 -9.94 2.83
CA SER A 60 1.42 -10.94 2.52
C SER A 60 2.72 -10.59 3.22
N ALA A 61 3.08 -11.38 4.24
CA ALA A 61 4.29 -11.20 5.02
C ALA A 61 5.46 -12.02 4.47
N TYR A 62 6.64 -11.41 4.45
CA TYR A 62 7.88 -12.01 3.94
C TYR A 62 9.04 -11.78 4.89
N ARG A 63 9.89 -12.81 5.05
CA ARG A 63 11.24 -12.65 5.60
C ARG A 63 12.20 -12.18 4.53
N ILE A 64 13.01 -11.18 4.89
CA ILE A 64 14.14 -10.74 4.08
C ILE A 64 15.34 -11.61 4.45
N MET A 65 15.83 -12.39 3.49
CA MET A 65 16.98 -13.26 3.65
C MET A 65 18.21 -12.65 2.98
N HIS A 66 19.33 -12.62 3.70
CA HIS A 66 20.64 -12.21 3.17
C HIS A 66 21.71 -13.17 3.68
N ASP A 67 22.54 -13.69 2.79
CA ASP A 67 23.54 -14.74 3.08
C ASP A 67 22.96 -15.95 3.85
N GLY A 68 21.74 -16.36 3.48
CA GLY A 68 21.02 -17.49 4.08
C GLY A 68 20.49 -17.23 5.50
N LYS A 69 20.48 -15.98 5.97
CA LYS A 69 19.99 -15.61 7.31
C LYS A 69 18.82 -14.60 7.22
N PRO A 70 17.83 -14.69 8.11
CA PRO A 70 16.80 -13.66 8.22
C PRO A 70 17.44 -12.38 8.74
N VAL A 71 17.20 -11.28 8.04
CA VAL A 71 17.77 -9.96 8.35
C VAL A 71 16.72 -8.85 8.42
N GLY A 72 15.44 -9.20 8.36
CA GLY A 72 14.33 -8.26 8.40
C GLY A 72 13.04 -8.89 7.92
N GLY A 73 12.06 -8.05 7.66
CA GLY A 73 10.75 -8.46 7.18
C GLY A 73 10.06 -7.36 6.39
N ALA A 74 9.10 -7.78 5.57
CA ALA A 74 8.19 -6.88 4.87
C ALA A 74 6.77 -7.43 4.93
N VAL A 75 5.78 -6.56 4.99
CA VAL A 75 4.37 -6.88 4.79
C VAL A 75 3.83 -5.96 3.73
N ILE A 76 3.18 -6.55 2.72
CA ILE A 76 2.56 -5.82 1.61
C ILE A 76 1.11 -6.27 1.43
N LYS A 77 0.29 -5.39 0.89
CA LYS A 77 -1.04 -5.70 0.36
C LYS A 77 -1.07 -5.37 -1.12
N THR A 78 -1.83 -6.12 -1.90
CA THR A 78 -2.01 -5.87 -3.32
C THR A 78 -3.46 -6.10 -3.71
N GLU A 79 -4.05 -5.16 -4.40
CA GLU A 79 -5.39 -5.26 -4.96
C GLU A 79 -5.40 -4.68 -6.38
N TYR A 80 -5.69 -5.53 -7.37
CA TYR A 80 -5.56 -5.20 -8.79
C TYR A 80 -4.16 -4.63 -9.11
N ASP A 81 -4.11 -3.41 -9.66
CA ASP A 81 -2.88 -2.70 -10.02
C ASP A 81 -2.34 -1.77 -8.92
N HIS A 82 -2.87 -1.89 -7.70
CA HIS A 82 -2.47 -1.10 -6.54
C HIS A 82 -1.84 -2.00 -5.48
N GLY A 83 -0.85 -1.47 -4.77
CA GLY A 83 -0.20 -2.13 -3.66
C GLY A 83 0.19 -1.17 -2.55
N GLU A 84 0.23 -1.71 -1.34
CA GLU A 84 0.59 -0.99 -0.13
C GLU A 84 1.79 -1.68 0.52
N LEU A 85 2.79 -0.89 0.92
CA LEU A 85 3.85 -1.34 1.80
C LEU A 85 3.50 -0.95 3.24
N GLU A 86 3.03 -1.92 4.01
CA GLU A 86 2.62 -1.70 5.40
C GLU A 86 3.80 -1.71 6.36
N LEU A 87 4.63 -2.76 6.26
CA LEU A 87 5.79 -2.93 7.14
C LEU A 87 7.02 -3.18 6.29
N LEU A 88 8.11 -2.49 6.62
CA LEU A 88 9.44 -2.79 6.12
C LEU A 88 10.46 -2.51 7.21
N PHE A 89 11.10 -3.57 7.71
CA PHE A 89 12.15 -3.43 8.70
C PHE A 89 13.36 -4.27 8.32
N VAL A 90 14.53 -3.77 8.70
CA VAL A 90 15.80 -4.46 8.58
C VAL A 90 16.43 -4.46 9.97
N SER A 91 17.05 -5.58 10.36
CA SER A 91 17.75 -5.69 11.62
C SER A 91 18.84 -4.60 11.73
N PRO A 92 18.91 -3.88 12.87
CA PRO A 92 19.94 -2.86 13.12
C PRO A 92 21.37 -3.34 12.88
N ALA A 93 21.65 -4.62 13.16
CA ALA A 93 22.96 -5.24 13.02
C ALA A 93 23.50 -5.23 11.57
N VAL A 94 22.64 -5.02 10.58
CA VAL A 94 23.02 -5.03 9.15
C VAL A 94 22.55 -3.78 8.39
N HIS A 95 22.19 -2.72 9.10
CA HIS A 95 21.85 -1.44 8.48
C HIS A 95 22.98 -0.87 7.61
N SER A 96 22.61 0.05 6.70
CA SER A 96 23.54 0.72 5.77
C SER A 96 24.25 -0.18 4.75
N LYS A 97 23.78 -1.42 4.56
CA LYS A 97 24.28 -2.36 3.53
C LYS A 97 23.44 -2.39 2.24
N GLY A 98 22.49 -1.47 2.10
CA GLY A 98 21.59 -1.40 0.94
C GLY A 98 20.49 -2.46 0.92
N ILE A 99 20.30 -3.21 2.02
CA ILE A 99 19.29 -4.28 2.14
C ILE A 99 17.89 -3.75 1.88
N GLY A 100 17.46 -2.67 2.55
CA GLY A 100 16.11 -2.13 2.36
C GLY A 100 15.81 -1.76 0.91
N TYR A 101 16.78 -1.19 0.19
CA TYR A 101 16.59 -0.84 -1.22
C TYR A 101 16.54 -2.08 -2.11
N ALA A 102 17.41 -3.07 -1.86
CA ALA A 102 17.36 -4.34 -2.56
C ALA A 102 16.03 -5.08 -2.32
N THR A 103 15.50 -5.03 -1.10
CA THR A 103 14.19 -5.55 -0.76
C THR A 103 13.09 -4.86 -1.56
N TRP A 104 13.10 -3.53 -1.63
CA TRP A 104 12.11 -2.79 -2.41
C TRP A 104 12.15 -3.16 -3.89
N CYS A 105 13.32 -3.24 -4.49
CA CYS A 105 13.46 -3.70 -5.88
C CYS A 105 12.91 -5.13 -6.07
N ALA A 106 13.17 -6.04 -5.12
CA ALA A 106 12.63 -7.39 -5.17
C ALA A 106 11.10 -7.44 -5.07
N ILE A 107 10.49 -6.57 -4.26
CA ILE A 107 9.02 -6.43 -4.17
C ILE A 107 8.45 -5.98 -5.52
N GLU A 108 9.03 -4.95 -6.14
CA GLU A 108 8.58 -4.47 -7.46
C GLU A 108 8.72 -5.54 -8.54
N GLU A 109 9.81 -6.32 -8.53
CA GLU A 109 10.01 -7.42 -9.47
C GLU A 109 9.03 -8.58 -9.25
N MET A 110 8.60 -8.82 -8.01
CA MET A 110 7.62 -9.86 -7.67
C MET A 110 6.19 -9.51 -8.08
N HIS A 111 5.89 -8.22 -8.21
CA HIS A 111 4.54 -7.71 -8.44
C HIS A 111 4.47 -6.81 -9.70
N PRO A 112 4.75 -7.38 -10.90
CA PRO A 112 4.69 -6.63 -12.16
C PRO A 112 3.29 -6.10 -12.48
N GLU A 113 2.26 -6.63 -11.84
CA GLU A 113 0.88 -6.16 -11.95
C GLU A 113 0.62 -4.83 -11.24
N VAL A 114 1.42 -4.46 -10.25
CA VAL A 114 1.21 -3.24 -9.47
C VAL A 114 1.87 -2.04 -10.15
N THR A 115 1.07 -1.00 -10.41
CA THR A 115 1.54 0.27 -10.98
C THR A 115 1.47 1.43 -10.02
N VAL A 116 0.76 1.29 -8.90
CA VAL A 116 0.68 2.30 -7.86
C VAL A 116 1.04 1.66 -6.53
N TRP A 117 2.13 2.13 -5.95
CA TRP A 117 2.56 1.73 -4.61
C TRP A 117 2.34 2.87 -3.63
N GLU A 118 1.75 2.57 -2.49
CA GLU A 118 1.56 3.51 -1.38
C GLU A 118 2.21 3.03 -0.10
N THR A 119 2.60 3.98 0.75
CA THR A 119 3.06 3.72 2.12
C THR A 119 2.93 5.00 2.95
N VAL A 120 2.94 4.88 4.27
CA VAL A 120 2.96 6.00 5.19
C VAL A 120 4.17 5.94 6.12
N THR A 121 4.67 7.09 6.55
CA THR A 121 5.67 7.15 7.62
C THR A 121 5.46 8.43 8.44
N PRO A 122 5.85 8.44 9.73
CA PRO A 122 5.78 9.67 10.51
C PRO A 122 6.59 10.78 9.87
N TYR A 123 6.07 12.02 9.88
CA TYR A 123 6.66 13.14 9.16
C TYR A 123 8.07 13.52 9.66
N PHE A 124 8.42 13.14 10.89
CA PHE A 124 9.71 13.38 11.50
C PHE A 124 10.75 12.30 11.16
N GLU A 125 10.37 11.17 10.57
CA GLU A 125 11.27 10.06 10.24
C GLU A 125 12.10 10.32 8.98
N LYS A 126 13.05 11.25 9.09
CA LYS A 126 13.92 11.70 7.99
C LYS A 126 14.65 10.56 7.28
N ARG A 127 14.94 9.46 7.98
CA ARG A 127 15.56 8.27 7.38
C ARG A 127 14.60 7.58 6.41
N ASN A 128 13.36 7.36 6.83
CA ASN A 128 12.33 6.74 6.00
C ASN A 128 11.97 7.66 4.84
N ILE A 129 11.83 8.96 5.08
CA ILE A 129 11.60 9.96 4.02
C ILE A 129 12.74 9.91 2.98
N HIS A 130 14.00 9.89 3.41
CA HIS A 130 15.14 9.75 2.50
C HIS A 130 15.10 8.44 1.72
N PHE A 131 14.77 7.34 2.40
CA PHE A 131 14.67 6.02 1.79
C PHE A 131 13.59 5.99 0.71
N TYR A 132 12.35 6.33 1.04
CA TYR A 132 11.25 6.28 0.09
C TYR A 132 11.43 7.26 -1.07
N VAL A 133 11.75 8.52 -0.78
CA VAL A 133 11.85 9.56 -1.82
C VAL A 133 13.12 9.42 -2.64
N ASN A 134 14.29 9.45 -2.00
CA ASN A 134 15.55 9.58 -2.74
C ASN A 134 16.14 8.25 -3.19
N ARG A 135 15.73 7.13 -2.58
CA ARG A 135 16.25 5.79 -2.97
C ARG A 135 15.21 5.02 -3.77
N CYS A 136 13.98 4.94 -3.29
CA CYS A 136 12.94 4.12 -3.92
C CYS A 136 12.15 4.86 -5.01
N GLY A 137 12.16 6.19 -5.03
CA GLY A 137 11.50 7.00 -6.06
C GLY A 137 10.01 7.28 -5.79
N PHE A 138 9.59 7.18 -4.53
CA PHE A 138 8.28 7.65 -4.09
C PHE A 138 8.22 9.17 -4.05
N HIS A 139 7.00 9.71 -4.04
CA HIS A 139 6.70 11.12 -3.84
C HIS A 139 5.76 11.28 -2.66
N ILE A 140 5.94 12.33 -1.86
CA ILE A 140 4.97 12.69 -0.83
C ILE A 140 3.77 13.34 -1.52
N VAL A 141 2.59 12.74 -1.37
CA VAL A 141 1.34 13.19 -2.00
C VAL A 141 0.29 13.63 -1.00
N GLY A 142 0.49 13.33 0.29
CA GLY A 142 -0.44 13.72 1.36
C GLY A 142 0.27 13.91 2.71
N PHE A 143 -0.43 14.57 3.62
CA PHE A 143 -0.02 14.77 5.00
C PHE A 143 -1.23 14.59 5.91
N PHE A 144 -1.20 13.58 6.76
CA PHE A 144 -2.25 13.27 7.71
C PHE A 144 -1.99 13.95 9.06
N ASN A 145 -3.02 14.58 9.62
CA ASN A 145 -3.02 15.31 10.90
C ASN A 145 -4.47 15.51 11.39
N ASP A 146 -4.66 16.14 12.55
CA ASP A 146 -5.98 16.41 13.15
C ASP A 146 -7.01 17.10 12.23
N HIS A 147 -6.58 17.81 11.20
CA HIS A 147 -7.45 18.50 10.23
C HIS A 147 -7.60 17.75 8.89
N ASN A 148 -6.81 16.71 8.69
CA ASN A 148 -6.86 15.81 7.54
C ASN A 148 -6.51 14.40 8.03
N PRO A 149 -7.43 13.72 8.71
CA PRO A 149 -7.15 12.42 9.33
C PRO A 149 -6.85 11.36 8.26
N ASP A 150 -6.06 10.37 8.62
CA ASP A 150 -5.91 9.16 7.80
C ASP A 150 -7.27 8.42 7.80
N PRO A 151 -7.88 8.14 6.62
CA PRO A 151 -9.14 7.40 6.56
C PRO A 151 -9.06 5.99 7.13
N ASN A 152 -7.86 5.42 7.26
CA ASN A 152 -7.61 4.10 7.83
C ASN A 152 -7.27 4.14 9.33
N ASP A 153 -7.03 5.32 9.91
CA ASP A 153 -6.83 5.50 11.35
C ASP A 153 -8.19 5.73 12.02
N SER A 154 -8.73 4.68 12.66
CA SER A 154 -10.02 4.74 13.35
C SER A 154 -10.00 5.55 14.63
N ASP A 155 -8.82 5.79 15.20
CA ASP A 155 -8.69 6.26 16.57
C ASP A 155 -8.29 7.75 16.63
N GLY A 156 -7.77 8.32 15.54
CA GLY A 156 -7.49 9.75 15.42
C GLY A 156 -6.46 10.27 16.41
N GLU A 157 -5.74 9.35 17.07
CA GLU A 157 -4.61 9.59 17.97
C GLU A 157 -3.27 9.21 17.30
N GLY A 158 -3.27 9.01 15.98
CA GLY A 158 -2.07 8.74 15.20
C GLY A 158 -1.11 9.93 15.16
N ALA A 159 0.19 9.64 15.15
CA ALA A 159 1.21 10.64 14.87
C ALA A 159 0.99 11.28 13.49
N GLU A 160 1.45 12.51 13.27
CA GLU A 160 1.38 13.15 11.95
C GLU A 160 2.17 12.33 10.90
N MET A 161 1.52 11.90 9.82
CA MET A 161 2.10 10.99 8.81
C MET A 161 2.23 11.67 7.45
N PHE A 162 3.26 11.34 6.69
CA PHE A 162 3.30 11.57 5.25
C PHE A 162 2.76 10.35 4.50
N LEU A 163 1.89 10.59 3.52
CA LEU A 163 1.46 9.62 2.52
C LEU A 163 2.41 9.69 1.31
N PHE A 164 2.97 8.56 0.94
CA PHE A 164 3.87 8.40 -0.19
C PHE A 164 3.19 7.60 -1.29
N GLU A 165 3.39 8.02 -2.54
CA GLU A 165 2.94 7.30 -3.73
C GLU A 165 4.12 7.12 -4.70
N LYS A 166 4.21 5.95 -5.32
CA LYS A 166 5.07 5.68 -6.46
C LYS A 166 4.23 5.13 -7.61
N ILE A 167 4.20 5.89 -8.71
CA ILE A 167 3.58 5.49 -9.96
C ILE A 167 4.63 4.86 -10.88
N LEU A 168 4.36 3.64 -11.33
CA LEU A 168 5.15 2.89 -12.30
C LEU A 168 4.46 2.89 -13.67
N PRO A 169 5.21 2.68 -14.78
CA PRO A 169 4.61 2.51 -16.10
C PRO A 169 3.72 1.27 -16.15
N SER A 170 2.65 1.33 -16.95
CA SER A 170 1.78 0.17 -17.19
C SER A 170 2.53 -1.00 -17.82
N THR A 171 2.19 -2.21 -17.38
CA THR A 171 2.69 -3.49 -17.88
C THR A 171 1.54 -4.31 -18.46
N PRO A 172 1.79 -5.34 -19.27
CA PRO A 172 0.73 -6.27 -19.68
C PRO A 172 -0.03 -6.88 -18.48
N GLU A 173 0.67 -7.18 -17.40
CA GLU A 173 0.11 -7.72 -16.16
C GLU A 173 -0.81 -6.69 -15.48
N SER A 174 -0.39 -5.43 -15.37
CA SER A 174 -1.20 -4.38 -14.76
C SER A 174 -2.46 -4.08 -15.57
N ILE A 175 -2.37 -4.07 -16.91
CA ILE A 175 -3.55 -3.95 -17.78
C ILE A 175 -4.51 -5.12 -17.53
N GLY A 176 -3.99 -6.34 -17.31
CA GLY A 176 -4.79 -7.49 -16.90
C GLY A 176 -5.58 -7.25 -15.61
N GLU A 177 -4.96 -6.66 -14.60
CA GLU A 177 -5.63 -6.31 -13.34
C GLU A 177 -6.65 -5.17 -13.48
N GLN A 178 -6.33 -4.14 -14.28
CA GLN A 178 -7.28 -3.08 -14.62
C GLN A 178 -8.53 -3.64 -15.30
N ILE A 179 -8.37 -4.56 -16.27
CA ILE A 179 -9.49 -5.23 -16.92
C ILE A 179 -10.37 -5.97 -15.91
N LYS A 180 -9.78 -6.65 -14.93
CA LYS A 180 -10.55 -7.33 -13.87
C LYS A 180 -11.37 -6.33 -13.05
N ARG A 181 -10.74 -5.23 -12.61
CA ARG A 181 -11.43 -4.16 -11.86
C ARG A 181 -12.56 -3.53 -12.66
N ILE A 182 -12.30 -3.15 -13.92
CA ILE A 182 -13.30 -2.56 -14.81
C ILE A 182 -14.47 -3.53 -15.01
N THR A 183 -14.19 -4.81 -15.27
CA THR A 183 -15.22 -5.83 -15.45
C THR A 183 -16.07 -5.99 -14.20
N TYR A 184 -15.43 -5.97 -13.02
CA TYR A 184 -16.12 -6.02 -11.74
C TYR A 184 -17.09 -4.83 -11.58
N TYR A 185 -16.62 -3.60 -11.81
CA TYR A 185 -17.45 -2.40 -11.66
C TYR A 185 -18.49 -2.25 -12.77
N GLU A 186 -18.27 -2.81 -13.96
CA GLU A 186 -19.30 -2.95 -14.99
C GLU A 186 -20.47 -3.81 -14.49
N ASP A 187 -20.16 -4.93 -13.83
CA ASP A 187 -21.17 -5.80 -13.23
C ASP A 187 -21.88 -5.14 -12.04
N ILE A 188 -21.15 -4.38 -11.20
CA ILE A 188 -21.75 -3.56 -10.12
C ILE A 188 -22.71 -2.53 -10.72
N MET A 189 -22.28 -1.78 -11.73
CA MET A 189 -23.09 -0.75 -12.40
C MET A 189 -24.40 -1.34 -12.92
N HIS A 190 -24.35 -2.47 -13.63
CA HIS A 190 -25.54 -3.14 -14.15
C HIS A 190 -26.48 -3.64 -13.03
N LYS A 191 -25.95 -4.16 -11.92
CA LYS A 191 -26.77 -4.59 -10.77
C LYS A 191 -27.40 -3.41 -10.04
N ALA A 192 -26.65 -2.32 -9.91
CA ALA A 192 -27.05 -1.08 -9.23
C ALA A 192 -28.20 -0.35 -9.94
N GLU A 193 -28.47 -0.62 -11.21
CA GLU A 193 -29.65 -0.08 -11.93
C GLU A 193 -30.98 -0.37 -11.21
N ASN A 194 -31.02 -1.42 -10.39
CA ASN A 194 -32.18 -1.81 -9.58
C ASN A 194 -32.27 -1.05 -8.24
N GLY A 195 -31.36 -0.12 -7.95
CA GLY A 195 -31.41 0.78 -6.79
C GLY A 195 -30.86 0.20 -5.48
N SER A 196 -29.83 -0.67 -5.53
CA SER A 196 -29.13 -1.11 -4.33
C SER A 196 -28.21 0.00 -3.81
N GLU A 197 -28.50 0.55 -2.63
CA GLU A 197 -27.72 1.64 -2.02
C GLU A 197 -26.27 1.24 -1.77
N GLU A 198 -26.02 -0.01 -1.34
CA GLU A 198 -24.68 -0.54 -1.10
C GLU A 198 -23.84 -0.54 -2.40
N LEU A 199 -24.39 -1.10 -3.48
CA LEU A 199 -23.70 -1.15 -4.77
C LEU A 199 -23.49 0.25 -5.37
N LEU A 200 -24.44 1.15 -5.15
CA LEU A 200 -24.33 2.54 -5.59
C LEU A 200 -23.24 3.29 -4.81
N ARG A 201 -23.11 3.07 -3.50
CA ARG A 201 -22.02 3.62 -2.68
C ARG A 201 -20.66 3.13 -3.17
N GLU A 202 -20.56 1.82 -3.41
CA GLU A 202 -19.32 1.21 -3.90
C GLU A 202 -18.92 1.76 -5.27
N LEU A 203 -19.89 1.90 -6.17
CA LEU A 203 -19.68 2.49 -7.50
C LEU A 203 -19.28 3.97 -7.41
N ALA A 204 -19.86 4.74 -6.49
CA ALA A 204 -19.50 6.14 -6.26
C ALA A 204 -18.06 6.28 -5.74
N VAL A 205 -17.64 5.41 -4.81
CA VAL A 205 -16.26 5.36 -4.31
C VAL A 205 -15.29 5.09 -5.46
N TYR A 206 -15.59 4.11 -6.31
CA TYR A 206 -14.77 3.83 -7.49
C TYR A 206 -14.72 5.01 -8.44
N TYR A 207 -15.86 5.61 -8.80
CA TYR A 207 -15.91 6.76 -9.72
C TYR A 207 -15.08 7.96 -9.23
N GLY A 208 -15.10 8.22 -7.92
CA GLY A 208 -14.31 9.28 -7.30
C GLY A 208 -12.81 8.96 -7.15
N SER A 209 -12.40 7.71 -7.34
CA SER A 209 -11.06 7.23 -7.04
C SER A 209 -10.00 7.61 -8.09
N ALA A 210 -8.73 7.55 -7.69
CA ALA A 210 -7.62 7.60 -8.63
C ALA A 210 -7.57 6.36 -9.56
N ALA A 211 -8.10 5.22 -9.11
CA ALA A 211 -8.17 4.00 -9.91
C ALA A 211 -9.05 4.17 -11.15
N TRP A 212 -10.27 4.69 -11.00
CA TRP A 212 -11.16 4.97 -12.14
C TRP A 212 -10.52 5.93 -13.14
N LYS A 213 -9.82 6.97 -12.67
CA LYS A 213 -9.10 7.92 -13.56
C LYS A 213 -8.01 7.23 -14.38
N ARG A 214 -7.30 6.26 -13.79
CA ARG A 214 -6.28 5.47 -14.50
C ARG A 214 -6.93 4.52 -15.52
N ASP A 215 -8.02 3.86 -15.13
CA ASP A 215 -8.75 2.94 -16.01
C ASP A 215 -9.34 3.69 -17.22
N PHE A 216 -9.92 4.87 -16.99
CA PHE A 216 -10.39 5.77 -18.05
C PHE A 216 -9.25 6.23 -18.96
N ALA A 217 -8.11 6.65 -18.40
CA ALA A 217 -6.95 7.06 -19.20
C ALA A 217 -6.36 5.92 -20.03
N ALA A 218 -6.36 4.69 -19.52
CA ALA A 218 -5.94 3.49 -20.25
C ALA A 218 -6.88 3.19 -21.43
N ASP A 219 -8.19 3.41 -21.27
CA ASP A 219 -9.16 3.28 -22.35
C ASP A 219 -8.94 4.31 -23.45
N GLU A 220 -8.80 5.59 -23.09
CA GLU A 220 -8.54 6.70 -24.02
C GLU A 220 -7.22 6.52 -24.77
N ALA A 221 -6.21 5.91 -24.12
CA ALA A 221 -4.94 5.56 -24.74
C ALA A 221 -5.02 4.32 -25.65
N GLY A 222 -6.14 3.61 -25.70
CA GLY A 222 -6.34 2.40 -26.50
C GLY A 222 -5.57 1.18 -25.98
N LEU A 223 -5.23 1.16 -24.69
CA LEU A 223 -4.53 0.04 -24.06
C LEU A 223 -5.45 -1.13 -23.72
N LEU A 224 -6.76 -0.87 -23.61
CA LEU A 224 -7.77 -1.87 -23.28
C LEU A 224 -8.29 -2.62 -24.53
N PRO A 225 -8.66 -3.90 -24.40
CA PRO A 225 -9.25 -4.66 -25.49
C PRO A 225 -10.51 -4.02 -26.08
N ALA A 226 -10.66 -4.07 -27.40
CA ALA A 226 -11.80 -3.46 -28.10
C ALA A 226 -13.15 -4.12 -27.77
N ASP A 227 -13.15 -5.37 -27.32
CA ASP A 227 -14.33 -6.14 -26.93
C ASP A 227 -14.70 -6.01 -25.44
N LEU A 228 -13.90 -5.28 -24.65
CA LEU A 228 -14.19 -5.01 -23.25
C LEU A 228 -15.44 -4.12 -23.12
N ARG A 229 -16.39 -4.56 -22.27
CA ARG A 229 -17.50 -3.72 -21.84
C ARG A 229 -16.97 -2.58 -20.97
N ARG A 230 -17.35 -1.36 -21.31
CA ARG A 230 -16.77 -0.12 -20.78
C ARG A 230 -17.83 0.90 -20.41
N GLY A 231 -19.05 0.47 -20.12
CA GLY A 231 -20.14 1.35 -19.68
C GLY A 231 -19.76 2.14 -18.42
N VAL A 232 -19.03 1.49 -17.51
CA VAL A 232 -18.55 2.10 -16.26
C VAL A 232 -17.42 3.12 -16.46
N LEU A 233 -16.77 3.12 -17.63
CA LEU A 233 -15.80 4.14 -18.02
C LEU A 233 -16.44 5.27 -18.83
N SER A 234 -17.74 5.21 -19.12
CA SER A 234 -18.48 6.34 -19.68
C SER A 234 -18.78 7.33 -18.57
N GLU A 235 -18.13 8.50 -18.61
CA GLU A 235 -18.40 9.61 -17.67
C GLU A 235 -19.90 9.87 -17.53
N ASP A 236 -20.62 10.03 -18.64
CA ASP A 236 -22.07 10.25 -18.65
C ASP A 236 -22.84 9.03 -18.09
N GLY A 237 -22.37 7.81 -18.36
CA GLY A 237 -23.08 6.59 -17.95
C GLY A 237 -23.13 6.43 -16.43
N ILE A 238 -21.96 6.46 -15.80
CA ILE A 238 -21.83 6.32 -14.35
C ILE A 238 -22.36 7.56 -13.61
N TYR A 239 -22.10 8.76 -14.12
CA TYR A 239 -22.61 10.01 -13.54
C TYR A 239 -24.14 10.02 -13.51
N ASN A 240 -24.81 9.75 -14.64
CA ASN A 240 -26.28 9.78 -14.70
C ASN A 240 -26.92 8.73 -13.78
N LEU A 241 -26.27 7.56 -13.60
CA LEU A 241 -26.75 6.54 -12.68
C LEU A 241 -26.63 7.00 -11.23
N LEU A 242 -25.49 7.57 -10.84
CA LEU A 242 -25.26 8.03 -9.46
C LEU A 242 -26.11 9.27 -9.12
N GLU A 243 -26.25 10.22 -10.06
CA GLU A 243 -27.11 11.40 -9.92
C GLU A 243 -28.58 11.02 -9.73
N LYS A 244 -29.07 10.01 -10.46
CA LYS A 244 -30.45 9.49 -10.34
C LYS A 244 -30.80 9.03 -8.92
N PHE A 245 -29.81 8.60 -8.13
CA PHE A 245 -29.99 8.09 -6.76
C PHE A 245 -29.40 9.01 -5.69
N ASP A 246 -29.08 10.28 -6.02
CA ASP A 246 -28.53 11.27 -5.09
C ASP A 246 -27.22 10.82 -4.41
N MET A 247 -26.32 10.19 -5.18
CA MET A 247 -25.07 9.58 -4.68
C MET A 247 -23.80 10.40 -4.98
N LEU A 248 -23.94 11.62 -5.51
CA LEU A 248 -22.84 12.53 -5.89
C LEU A 248 -22.80 13.79 -5.03
#